data_AF-A0A139I0N4-F1
#
_entry.id   AF-A0A139I0N4-F1
#
_cell.length_a   1.000
_cell.length_b   1.000
_cell.length_c   1.000
_cell.angle_alpha   90.00
_cell.angle_beta   90.00
_cell.angle_gamma   90.00
#
_symmetry.space_group_name_H-M   'P 1'
#
loop_
_entity.id
_entity.type
_entity.pdbx_description
1 polymer ?
#
loop_
_entity_poly.entity_id
_entity_poly.type
_entity_poly.pdbx_seq_one_letter_code
_entity_poly.pdbx_strand_id
1 'polypeptide(L)'
;MARRLSWSQAIALSFYRGLATAQKFDGGYTRLNNDQPIFKNPTKDPFTWQDVRGNCHMLVHSLEKEGGFGDGPKVGRHAFSRSIDGPWIFKTKTLAFSTLVKYDDGTEVNFYRRKRPQLLLR
;
A
#
# COMPACT_ATOMS: atom_id res chain seq x y z
N MET A 1 12.42 13.43 7.70
CA MET A 1 11.34 14.30 7.16
C MET A 1 10.78 13.61 5.93
N ALA A 2 9.47 13.51 5.76
CA ALA A 2 8.84 12.88 4.58
C ALA A 2 8.11 13.98 3.81
N ARG A 3 8.45 14.18 2.52
CA ARG A 3 7.75 15.14 1.66
C ARG A 3 6.60 14.42 0.97
N ARG A 4 5.42 15.04 0.98
CA ARG A 4 4.35 14.66 0.04
C ARG A 4 4.89 14.91 -1.37
N LEU A 5 4.78 13.91 -2.24
CA LEU A 5 5.14 14.07 -3.66
C LEU A 5 4.44 15.33 -4.20
N SER A 6 5.22 16.34 -4.57
CA SER A 6 4.70 17.47 -5.33
C SER A 6 4.30 16.93 -6.70
N TRP A 7 3.04 17.14 -7.04
CA TRP A 7 2.37 16.67 -8.24
C TRP A 7 3.22 16.84 -9.52
N SER A 8 3.84 15.75 -9.97
CA SER A 8 4.18 15.52 -11.39
C SER A 8 4.08 14.05 -11.80
N GLN A 9 3.67 13.17 -10.89
CA GLN A 9 3.38 11.76 -11.17
C GLN A 9 2.16 11.33 -10.37
N ALA A 10 0.99 11.28 -11.01
CA ALA A 10 -0.17 10.63 -10.43
C ALA A 10 0.03 9.12 -10.56
N ILE A 11 0.15 8.42 -9.43
CA ILE A 11 0.27 6.97 -9.39
C ILE A 11 -1.13 6.42 -9.17
N ALA A 12 -1.67 5.75 -10.19
CA ALA A 12 -2.90 5.00 -10.06
C ALA A 12 -2.58 3.50 -9.99
N LEU A 13 -3.16 2.82 -9.03
CA LEU A 13 -3.11 1.36 -8.92
C LEU A 13 -4.48 0.83 -9.29
N SER A 14 -4.52 -0.03 -10.32
CA SER A 14 -5.76 -0.59 -10.83
C SER A 14 -6.19 -1.82 -10.00
N PHE A 15 -7.47 -2.19 -10.12
CA PHE A 15 -8.09 -3.36 -9.47
C PHE A 15 -7.39 -4.70 -9.76
N TYR A 16 -6.43 -4.73 -10.69
CA TYR A 16 -5.64 -5.92 -11.06
C TYR A 16 -4.22 -5.95 -10.46
N ARG A 17 -3.87 -5.02 -9.56
CA ARG A 17 -2.52 -4.90 -8.95
C ARG A 17 -1.43 -4.45 -9.93
N GLY A 18 -1.83 -3.78 -11.01
CA GLY A 18 -0.91 -3.12 -11.95
C GLY A 18 -0.64 -1.68 -11.54
N LEU A 19 0.57 -1.19 -11.83
CA LEU A 19 0.98 0.20 -11.63
C LEU A 19 0.76 1.01 -12.90
N ALA A 20 0.42 2.29 -12.75
CA ALA A 20 0.44 3.25 -13.84
C ALA A 20 0.91 4.62 -13.34
N THR A 21 1.49 5.41 -14.24
CA THR A 21 1.94 6.78 -13.99
C THR A 21 1.35 7.74 -15.01
N ALA A 22 1.14 8.99 -14.61
CA ALA A 22 0.69 10.07 -15.48
C ALA A 22 1.35 11.39 -15.04
N GLN A 23 1.61 12.31 -15.98
CA GLN A 23 2.15 13.63 -15.65
C GLN A 23 1.18 14.51 -14.85
N LYS A 24 -0.13 14.26 -14.97
CA LYS A 24 -1.21 14.98 -14.28
C LYS A 24 -2.25 13.97 -13.78
N PHE A 25 -3.00 14.36 -12.76
CA PHE A 25 -4.00 13.48 -12.13
C PHE A 25 -5.18 13.13 -13.03
N ASP A 26 -5.52 14.03 -13.96
CA ASP A 26 -6.58 13.95 -14.96
C ASP A 26 -6.06 13.60 -16.36
N GLY A 27 -4.76 13.31 -16.49
CA GLY A 27 -4.12 12.98 -17.76
C GLY A 27 -4.24 11.51 -18.18
N GLY A 28 -3.65 11.18 -19.32
CA GLY A 28 -3.48 9.80 -19.76
C GLY A 28 -2.48 9.05 -18.88
N TYR A 29 -2.84 7.83 -18.47
CA TYR A 29 -2.00 6.98 -17.63
C TYR A 29 -1.25 5.94 -18.48
N THR A 30 0.06 5.85 -18.29
CA THR A 30 0.93 4.82 -18.87
C THR A 30 1.07 3.67 -17.89
N ARG A 31 0.72 2.45 -18.33
CA ARG A 31 0.91 1.24 -17.51
C ARG A 31 2.40 0.96 -17.34
N LEU A 32 2.78 0.56 -16.13
CA LEU A 32 4.13 0.16 -15.74
C LEU A 32 4.19 -1.37 -15.61
N ASN A 33 5.40 -1.90 -15.39
CA ASN A 33 5.65 -3.31 -15.11
C ASN A 33 5.09 -4.26 -16.19
N ASN A 34 5.13 -3.86 -17.46
CA ASN A 34 4.62 -4.64 -18.60
C ASN A 34 3.18 -5.15 -18.39
N ASP A 35 2.34 -4.33 -17.75
CA ASP A 35 0.95 -4.68 -17.41
C ASP A 35 0.81 -5.91 -16.48
N GLN A 36 1.90 -6.29 -15.79
CA GLN A 36 1.90 -7.40 -14.86
C GLN A 36 1.61 -6.93 -13.42
N PRO A 37 0.97 -7.78 -12.60
CA PRO A 37 0.82 -7.53 -11.17
C PRO A 37 2.15 -7.34 -10.45
N ILE A 38 2.25 -6.33 -9.57
CA ILE A 38 3.45 -6.13 -8.74
C ILE A 38 3.55 -7.11 -7.55
N PHE A 39 2.44 -7.78 -7.20
CA PHE A 39 2.40 -8.77 -6.13
C PHE A 39 1.69 -10.05 -6.59
N LYS A 40 2.29 -11.20 -6.28
CA LYS A 40 1.69 -12.53 -6.51
C LYS A 40 0.41 -12.71 -5.67
N ASN A 41 0.49 -12.39 -4.38
CA ASN A 41 -0.63 -12.55 -3.46
C ASN A 41 -1.67 -11.43 -3.65
N PRO A 42 -2.96 -11.70 -3.41
CA PRO A 42 -4.02 -10.71 -3.59
C PRO A 42 -3.94 -9.63 -2.51
N THR A 43 -3.87 -8.38 -2.96
CA THR A 43 -3.87 -7.17 -2.13
C THR A 43 -4.80 -6.14 -2.75
N LYS A 44 -5.34 -5.22 -1.95
CA LYS A 44 -6.25 -4.16 -2.38
C LYS A 44 -5.97 -2.86 -1.65
N ASP A 45 -6.66 -1.81 -2.11
CA ASP A 45 -6.71 -0.49 -1.49
C ASP A 45 -5.31 0.09 -1.18
N PRO A 46 -4.45 0.23 -2.19
CA PRO A 46 -3.11 0.71 -1.97
C PRO A 46 -3.07 2.21 -1.63
N PHE A 47 -2.10 2.59 -0.82
CA PHE A 47 -1.68 3.97 -0.59
C PHE A 47 -0.18 4.08 -0.78
N THR A 48 0.26 4.86 -1.75
CA THR A 48 1.68 5.02 -2.11
C THR A 48 2.24 6.35 -1.65
N TRP A 49 3.52 6.35 -1.27
CA TRP A 49 4.28 7.58 -1.04
C TRP A 49 5.76 7.36 -1.38
N GLN A 50 6.48 8.46 -1.56
CA GLN A 50 7.93 8.45 -1.72
C GLN A 50 8.58 9.12 -0.51
N ASP A 51 9.66 8.54 0.00
CA ASP A 51 10.47 9.18 1.05
C ASP A 51 11.43 10.23 0.46
N VAL A 52 12.09 11.02 1.33
CA VAL A 52 13.02 12.08 0.90
C VAL A 52 14.30 11.56 0.22
N ARG A 53 14.55 10.26 0.27
CA ARG A 53 15.68 9.62 -0.44
C ARG A 53 15.26 9.07 -1.80
N GLY A 54 13.99 9.25 -2.19
CA GLY A 54 13.45 8.73 -3.44
C GLY A 54 12.91 7.29 -3.34
N ASN A 55 12.95 6.64 -2.17
CA ASN A 55 12.40 5.28 -2.07
C ASN A 55 10.87 5.31 -2.09
N CYS A 56 10.28 4.35 -2.78
CA CYS A 56 8.85 4.19 -2.91
C CYS A 56 8.33 3.24 -1.82
N HIS A 57 7.16 3.57 -1.29
CA HIS A 57 6.50 2.80 -0.26
C HIS A 57 5.02 2.64 -0.61
N MET A 58 4.43 1.56 -0.11
CA MET A 58 3.00 1.28 -0.30
C MET A 58 2.41 0.63 0.94
N LEU A 59 1.29 1.16 1.44
CA LEU A 59 0.40 0.42 2.33
C LEU A 59 -0.64 -0.29 1.49
N VAL A 60 -0.93 -1.55 1.80
CA VAL A 60 -1.99 -2.32 1.14
C VAL A 60 -2.79 -3.10 2.17
N HIS A 61 -4.03 -3.40 1.80
CA HIS A 61 -4.86 -4.37 2.51
C HIS A 61 -4.63 -5.77 1.93
N SER A 62 -4.17 -6.72 2.76
CA SER A 62 -4.05 -8.13 2.38
C SER A 62 -5.44 -8.74 2.16
N LEU A 63 -5.58 -9.62 1.17
CA LEU A 63 -6.79 -10.44 1.00
C LEU A 63 -6.57 -11.92 1.29
N GLU A 64 -5.37 -12.28 1.74
CA GLU A 64 -5.05 -13.66 2.09
C GLU A 64 -5.96 -14.14 3.23
N LYS A 65 -6.41 -15.39 3.13
CA LYS A 65 -7.41 -15.97 4.05
C LYS A 65 -6.96 -15.91 5.51
N GLU A 66 -5.68 -16.12 5.76
CA GLU A 66 -5.05 -16.04 7.10
C GLU A 66 -4.30 -14.72 7.34
N GLY A 67 -4.48 -13.72 6.46
CA GLY A 67 -3.87 -12.39 6.60
C GLY A 67 -2.47 -12.21 6.00
N GLY A 68 -1.76 -13.27 5.66
CA GLY A 68 -0.30 -13.20 5.45
C GLY A 68 0.41 -13.64 6.73
N PHE A 69 1.65 -13.22 7.00
CA PHE A 69 2.50 -13.79 8.07
C PHE A 69 2.08 -13.49 9.55
N GLY A 70 0.82 -13.82 9.89
CA GLY A 70 0.23 -14.07 11.22
C GLY A 70 -0.53 -12.89 11.86
N ASP A 71 -1.74 -13.01 12.42
CA ASP A 71 -2.74 -14.11 12.41
C ASP A 71 -4.15 -13.49 12.35
N GLY A 72 -4.69 -13.34 11.15
CA GLY A 72 -6.09 -12.96 10.98
C GLY A 72 -6.41 -12.51 9.57
N PRO A 73 -7.59 -12.84 9.03
CA PRO A 73 -7.95 -12.46 7.67
C PRO A 73 -7.85 -10.94 7.53
N LYS A 74 -7.16 -10.48 6.48
CA LYS A 74 -7.27 -9.10 5.98
C LYS A 74 -6.62 -7.97 6.80
N VAL A 75 -5.33 -8.16 7.11
CA VAL A 75 -4.47 -7.16 7.75
C VAL A 75 -3.79 -6.20 6.76
N GLY A 76 -3.18 -5.15 7.31
CA GLY A 76 -2.36 -4.19 6.59
C GLY A 76 -0.94 -4.65 6.36
N ARG A 77 -0.42 -4.45 5.14
CA ARG A 77 0.96 -4.73 4.77
C ARG A 77 1.66 -3.49 4.27
N HIS A 78 2.97 -3.47 4.45
CA HIS A 78 3.86 -2.46 3.90
C HIS A 78 4.76 -3.09 2.83
N ALA A 79 4.77 -2.50 1.64
CA ALA A 79 5.71 -2.82 0.58
C ALA A 79 6.67 -1.65 0.34
N PHE A 80 7.87 -1.98 -0.11
CA PHE A 80 8.97 -1.05 -0.34
C PHE A 80 9.59 -1.31 -1.70
N SER A 81 10.06 -0.24 -2.35
CA SER A 81 10.96 -0.32 -3.49
C SER A 81 11.92 0.87 -3.52
N ARG A 82 13.08 0.71 -4.16
CA ARG A 82 14.01 1.82 -4.41
C ARG A 82 13.55 2.71 -5.59
N SER A 83 12.66 2.20 -6.43
CA SER A 83 12.13 2.90 -7.59
C SER A 83 10.68 2.48 -7.87
N ILE A 84 9.92 3.31 -8.59
CA ILE A 84 8.49 3.07 -8.82
C ILE A 84 8.22 1.81 -9.65
N ASP A 85 9.13 1.49 -10.58
CA ASP A 85 9.12 0.32 -11.46
C ASP A 85 9.47 -0.98 -10.72
N GLY A 86 9.94 -0.89 -9.48
CA GLY A 86 10.25 -2.04 -8.64
C GLY A 86 11.74 -2.37 -8.55
N PRO A 87 12.10 -3.59 -8.10
CA PRO A 87 11.19 -4.61 -7.58
C PRO A 87 10.48 -4.15 -6.31
N TRP A 88 9.22 -4.54 -6.15
CA TRP A 88 8.44 -4.27 -4.94
C TRP A 88 8.54 -5.44 -3.97
N ILE A 89 8.99 -5.17 -2.75
CA ILE A 89 9.22 -6.19 -1.74
C ILE A 89 8.32 -5.97 -0.53
N PHE A 90 7.70 -7.05 -0.05
CA PHE A 90 7.21 -7.11 1.31
C PHE A 90 8.37 -7.54 2.21
N LYS A 91 8.60 -6.83 3.32
CA LYS A 91 9.46 -7.40 4.37
C LYS A 91 8.77 -8.63 4.97
N THR A 92 9.58 -9.59 5.42
CA THR A 92 9.13 -10.93 5.85
C THR A 92 8.12 -10.92 7.01
N LYS A 93 8.18 -9.92 7.90
CA LYS A 93 7.20 -9.70 8.98
C LYS A 93 7.00 -8.21 9.26
N THR A 94 6.22 -7.54 8.43
CA THR A 94 5.77 -6.16 8.70
C THR A 94 4.26 -6.09 8.61
N LEU A 95 3.60 -6.31 9.75
CA LEU A 95 2.21 -5.94 9.97
C LEU A 95 2.16 -4.41 10.06
N ALA A 96 1.66 -3.76 9.01
CA ALA A 96 1.55 -2.30 9.00
C ALA A 96 0.40 -1.84 9.89
N PHE A 97 -0.68 -2.63 9.95
CA PHE A 97 -1.81 -2.43 10.84
C PHE A 97 -2.59 -3.73 11.03
N SER A 98 -3.03 -4.01 12.26
CA SER A 98 -3.89 -5.16 12.63
C SER A 98 -5.35 -4.94 12.24
N THR A 99 -6.25 -5.87 12.53
CA THR A 99 -7.70 -5.58 12.54
C THR A 99 -8.24 -5.21 13.92
N LEU A 100 -7.46 -5.48 14.97
CA LEU A 100 -7.75 -5.06 16.34
C LEU A 100 -7.49 -3.55 16.51
N VAL A 101 -8.51 -2.82 16.94
CA VAL A 101 -8.41 -1.42 17.36
C VAL A 101 -8.64 -1.35 18.85
N LYS A 102 -7.71 -0.69 19.55
CA LYS A 102 -7.82 -0.35 20.96
C LYS A 102 -8.09 1.13 21.07
N TYR A 103 -9.14 1.50 21.78
CA TYR A 103 -9.55 2.90 21.98
C TYR A 103 -9.00 3.42 23.31
N ASP A 104 -8.93 4.75 23.44
CA ASP A 104 -8.36 5.43 24.61
C ASP A 104 -9.24 5.27 25.87
N ASP A 105 -10.48 4.82 25.73
CA ASP A 105 -11.39 4.45 26.82
C ASP A 105 -11.18 3.00 27.32
N GLY A 106 -10.20 2.29 26.77
CA GLY A 106 -9.89 0.90 27.10
C GLY A 106 -10.74 -0.14 26.37
N THR A 107 -11.71 0.27 25.54
CA THR A 107 -12.49 -0.67 24.73
C THR A 107 -11.69 -1.20 23.54
N GLU A 108 -12.01 -2.41 23.09
CA GLU A 108 -11.38 -3.04 21.93
C GLU A 108 -12.42 -3.53 20.94
N VAL A 109 -12.13 -3.34 19.65
CA VAL A 109 -12.93 -3.90 18.55
C VAL A 109 -12.01 -4.63 17.59
N ASN A 110 -12.26 -5.93 17.41
CA ASN A 110 -11.61 -6.71 16.35
C ASN A 110 -12.45 -6.66 15.07
N PHE A 111 -12.08 -5.77 14.16
CA PHE A 111 -12.79 -5.61 12.91
C PHE A 111 -12.58 -6.80 11.96
N TYR A 112 -13.50 -7.02 11.04
CA TYR A 112 -13.29 -8.01 9.98
C TYR A 112 -12.30 -7.55 8.91
N ARG A 113 -12.25 -6.23 8.63
CA ARG A 113 -11.38 -5.59 7.63
C ARG A 113 -11.14 -4.12 8.00
N ARG A 114 -9.94 -3.61 7.73
CA ARG A 114 -9.65 -2.17 7.62
C ARG A 114 -9.15 -1.84 6.22
N LYS A 115 -9.95 -1.15 5.42
CA LYS A 115 -9.72 -0.87 3.99
C LYS A 115 -9.24 0.57 3.78
N ARG A 116 -8.63 0.82 2.61
CA ARG A 116 -8.10 2.14 2.21
C ARG A 116 -7.21 2.77 3.28
N PRO A 117 -6.16 2.05 3.73
CA PRO A 117 -5.20 2.62 4.67
C PRO A 117 -4.59 3.90 4.11
N GLN A 118 -4.39 4.88 4.97
CA GLN A 118 -3.67 6.11 4.64
C GLN A 118 -2.66 6.38 5.74
N LEU A 119 -1.48 6.87 5.36
CA LEU A 119 -0.51 7.37 6.30
C LEU A 119 -0.66 8.89 6.39
N LEU A 120 -1.02 9.39 7.57
CA LEU A 120 -0.99 10.82 7.86
C LEU A 120 0.37 11.15 8.47
N LEU A 121 1.15 11.97 7.77
CA LEU A 121 2.42 12.49 8.24
C LEU A 121 2.18 13.90 8.79
N ARG A 122 2.68 14.18 9.98
CA ARG A 122 2.72 15.53 10.57
C ARG A 122 4.07 16.17 10.32
#